data_AF-K0KHH4-F1
#
_entry.id   AF-K0KHH4-F1
#
_cell.length_a   1.000
_cell.length_b   1.000
_cell.length_c   1.000
_cell.angle_alpha   90.00
_cell.angle_beta   90.00
_cell.angle_gamma   90.00
#
_symmetry.space_group_name_H-M   'P 1'
#
loop_
_entity.id
_entity.type
_entity.pdbx_description
1 polymer ?
#
loop_
_entity_poly.entity_id
_entity_poly.type
_entity_poly.pdbx_seq_one_letter_code
_entity_poly.pdbx_strand_id
1 'polypeptide(L)'
;MVIWFKFDTKTVIKVSQNIQVLNISVNNIFPMEILELIVNYGDLKASTMLMINKTFFITFSSKLYKSLHLTIVLSKLTKMKLNDTNFLKYGPDLLNIPCDSYSIYERNKNSKKFDYEFLDTEIIPDQILNDKLYDDLDHEHPRTKTPTEVRSFSKIIHIIEAIIHNPNSKMRCFIKEVIIDICILDGFKELFGIQTEGSNLIRELVTKTQNKDIISASSSANNRTKVIPIDDTFQRNRWNDSFESYEKFKEFSARTYTDPKKSKIFNIFPQNVYFKELLTIYLTSINNYPTELRRSLFHIQNRTHLDHCNHFRYWEKLMRLKSTRPIYNRSNPKTRQNITFNSQLCVDITKREFKTKEDTNDFLQNLIKIFGNPSYVKTSDFRSSILITGPRDCKPEISHQFTQDVIFGSEELVNYDMFMILLNKGCHNS
;
A
#
# COMPACT_ATOMS: atom_id res chain seq x y z
N MET A 1 -23.09 21.79 -16.88
CA MET A 1 -21.90 20.94 -16.72
C MET A 1 -21.99 20.33 -15.33
N VAL A 2 -22.50 19.10 -15.22
CA VAL A 2 -22.72 18.42 -13.93
C VAL A 2 -21.58 17.42 -13.75
N ILE A 3 -20.68 17.69 -12.82
CA ILE A 3 -19.61 16.78 -12.42
C ILE A 3 -19.99 16.27 -11.04
N TRP A 4 -20.37 14.99 -10.95
CA TRP A 4 -20.63 14.33 -9.68
C TRP A 4 -19.30 13.85 -9.08
N PHE A 5 -18.85 14.51 -8.02
CA PHE A 5 -18.02 13.87 -7.00
C PHE A 5 -18.85 13.83 -5.72
N LYS A 6 -19.33 12.64 -5.36
CA LYS A 6 -20.00 12.42 -4.07
C LYS A 6 -18.92 11.94 -3.09
N PHE A 7 -18.44 12.84 -2.23
CA PHE A 7 -17.69 12.50 -1.02
C PHE A 7 -18.52 12.89 0.21
N ASP A 8 -18.56 11.99 1.19
CA ASP A 8 -19.24 12.01 2.50
C ASP A 8 -20.25 13.12 2.80
N THR A 9 -21.54 12.75 2.77
CA THR A 9 -22.64 13.56 3.32
C THR A 9 -22.86 13.25 4.80
N LYS A 10 -22.01 13.81 5.65
CA LYS A 10 -22.34 14.14 7.05
C LYS A 10 -21.78 15.54 7.27
N THR A 11 -22.45 16.59 6.80
CA THR A 11 -23.35 17.40 7.61
C THR A 11 -24.13 18.29 6.63
N VAL A 12 -25.41 18.01 6.41
CA VAL A 12 -26.30 18.89 5.62
C VAL A 12 -27.17 19.64 6.63
N ILE A 13 -26.75 20.85 6.99
CA ILE A 13 -27.66 21.82 7.62
C ILE A 13 -28.54 22.35 6.50
N LYS A 14 -29.84 22.01 6.56
CA LYS A 14 -30.88 22.61 5.71
C LYS A 14 -30.96 24.10 6.04
N VAL A 15 -30.47 24.96 5.15
CA VAL A 15 -30.91 26.35 5.07
C VAL A 15 -31.74 26.49 3.78
N SER A 16 -33.03 26.75 3.98
CA SER A 16 -34.05 26.87 2.94
C SER A 16 -33.88 28.14 2.11
N GLN A 17 -33.83 27.94 0.78
CA GLN A 17 -34.55 28.67 -0.28
C GLN A 17 -34.69 30.20 -0.13
N ASN A 18 -33.75 30.94 -0.71
CA ASN A 18 -33.99 32.01 -1.69
C ASN A 18 -32.63 32.62 -2.07
N ILE A 19 -31.92 31.99 -3.02
CA ILE A 19 -30.74 32.59 -3.64
C ILE A 19 -31.14 32.90 -5.08
N GLN A 20 -31.44 34.17 -5.33
CA GLN A 20 -31.37 34.73 -6.68
C GLN A 20 -30.04 34.31 -7.28
N VAL A 21 -30.07 33.70 -8.48
CA VAL A 21 -28.86 33.40 -9.25
C VAL A 21 -28.28 34.73 -9.71
N LEU A 22 -27.57 35.37 -8.79
CA LEU A 22 -26.70 36.49 -9.03
C LEU A 22 -25.59 35.95 -9.92
N ASN A 23 -25.65 36.27 -11.21
CA ASN A 23 -24.53 36.15 -12.15
C ASN A 23 -23.43 37.13 -11.69
N ILE A 24 -22.84 36.87 -10.53
CA ILE A 24 -21.61 37.53 -10.11
C ILE A 24 -20.54 36.92 -10.99
N SER A 25 -20.05 37.70 -11.95
CA SER A 25 -18.74 37.44 -12.51
C SER A 25 -17.77 37.46 -11.33
N VAL A 26 -17.40 36.29 -10.82
CA VAL A 26 -16.31 36.17 -9.86
C VAL A 26 -15.04 36.48 -10.64
N ASN A 27 -14.80 37.77 -10.86
CA ASN A 27 -13.49 38.27 -11.22
C ASN A 27 -12.63 37.93 -10.03
N ASN A 28 -11.71 36.97 -10.21
CA ASN A 28 -10.76 36.60 -9.18
C ASN A 28 -10.08 37.89 -8.69
N ILE A 29 -10.44 38.33 -7.47
CA ILE A 29 -10.02 39.63 -6.92
C ILE A 29 -8.50 39.67 -6.75
N PHE A 30 -7.86 38.49 -6.69
CA PHE A 30 -6.43 38.33 -6.55
C PHE A 30 -5.84 37.44 -7.65
N PRO A 31 -4.55 37.64 -8.02
CA PRO A 31 -3.77 36.69 -8.81
C PRO A 31 -3.75 35.28 -8.19
N MET A 32 -3.53 34.24 -8.99
CA MET A 32 -3.62 32.84 -8.52
C MET A 32 -2.54 32.48 -7.50
N GLU A 33 -1.41 33.15 -7.57
CA GLU A 33 -0.30 33.06 -6.63
C GLU A 33 -0.76 33.50 -5.24
N ILE A 34 -1.55 34.58 -5.15
CA ILE A 34 -2.10 35.08 -3.89
C ILE A 34 -3.22 34.16 -3.39
N LEU A 35 -4.10 33.69 -4.28
CA LEU A 35 -5.16 32.75 -3.88
C LEU A 35 -4.58 31.42 -3.38
N GLU A 36 -3.47 30.96 -3.95
CA GLU A 36 -2.75 29.80 -3.43
C GLU A 36 -2.20 30.05 -2.02
N LEU A 37 -1.59 31.21 -1.78
CA LEU A 37 -1.13 31.55 -0.43
C LEU A 37 -2.30 31.56 0.56
N ILE A 38 -3.44 32.14 0.20
CA ILE A 38 -4.65 32.13 1.04
C ILE A 38 -5.12 30.70 1.31
N VAL A 39 -5.12 29.83 0.30
CA VAL A 39 -5.51 28.42 0.47
C VAL A 39 -4.56 27.69 1.42
N ASN A 40 -3.26 27.91 1.27
CA ASN A 40 -2.23 27.27 2.10
C ASN A 40 -2.24 27.80 3.54
N TYR A 41 -2.35 29.11 3.75
CA TYR A 41 -2.38 29.73 5.08
C TYR A 41 -3.72 29.55 5.79
N GLY A 42 -4.82 29.52 5.04
CA GLY A 42 -6.17 29.36 5.57
C GLY A 42 -6.58 27.92 5.83
N ASP A 43 -5.65 26.96 5.68
CA ASP A 43 -5.91 25.51 5.79
C ASP A 43 -7.12 25.05 4.95
N LEU A 44 -7.29 25.67 3.78
CA LEU A 44 -8.38 25.31 2.88
C LEU A 44 -7.97 24.09 2.08
N LYS A 45 -8.88 23.12 1.95
CA LYS A 45 -8.64 21.94 1.13
C LYS A 45 -8.47 22.35 -0.34
N ALA A 46 -7.26 22.15 -0.87
CA ALA A 46 -6.94 22.41 -2.28
C ALA A 46 -7.85 21.64 -3.25
N SER A 47 -8.43 20.51 -2.84
CA SER A 47 -9.43 19.77 -3.62
C SER A 47 -10.74 20.54 -3.79
N THR A 48 -11.14 21.34 -2.79
CA THR A 48 -12.34 22.20 -2.88
C THR A 48 -12.16 23.29 -3.94
N MET A 49 -10.93 23.79 -4.10
CA MET A 49 -10.61 24.81 -5.09
C MET A 49 -10.90 24.36 -6.53
N LEU A 50 -10.74 23.06 -6.81
CA LEU A 50 -11.02 22.48 -8.12
C LEU A 50 -12.46 22.70 -8.61
N MET A 51 -13.40 22.91 -7.67
CA MET A 51 -14.82 23.02 -7.95
C MET A 51 -15.30 24.47 -8.18
N ILE A 52 -14.44 25.48 -7.97
CA ILE A 52 -14.84 26.89 -8.03
C ILE A 52 -15.09 27.34 -9.47
N ASN A 53 -14.05 27.31 -10.30
CA ASN A 53 -14.12 27.68 -11.71
C ASN A 53 -12.97 27.06 -12.51
N LYS A 54 -12.96 27.28 -13.84
CA LYS A 54 -11.95 26.73 -14.76
C LYS A 54 -10.51 27.15 -14.39
N THR A 55 -10.32 28.39 -13.94
CA THR A 55 -8.99 28.91 -13.58
C THR A 55 -8.44 28.21 -12.35
N PHE A 56 -9.24 28.11 -11.29
CA PHE A 56 -8.86 27.33 -10.11
C PHE A 56 -8.63 25.87 -10.44
N PHE A 57 -9.49 25.26 -11.25
CA PHE A 57 -9.32 23.88 -11.69
C PHE A 57 -7.96 23.67 -12.37
N ILE A 58 -7.57 24.51 -13.33
CA ILE A 58 -6.27 24.39 -14.02
C ILE A 58 -5.10 24.56 -13.03
N THR A 59 -5.15 25.60 -12.19
CA THR A 59 -4.08 25.92 -11.25
C THR A 59 -3.88 24.81 -10.22
N PHE A 60 -4.95 24.36 -9.57
CA PHE A 60 -4.85 23.36 -8.50
C PHE A 60 -4.72 21.93 -9.05
N SER A 61 -5.29 21.60 -10.22
CA SER A 61 -5.12 20.26 -10.81
C SER A 61 -3.67 19.97 -11.20
N SER A 62 -3.00 20.95 -11.82
CA SER A 62 -1.58 20.84 -12.18
C SER A 62 -0.67 20.69 -10.97
N LYS A 63 -1.16 21.07 -9.78
CA LYS A 63 -0.44 20.96 -8.52
C LYS A 63 -0.74 19.64 -7.82
N LEU A 64 -2.00 19.27 -7.68
CA LEU A 64 -2.41 18.09 -6.91
C LEU A 64 -2.14 16.78 -7.66
N TYR A 65 -2.39 16.76 -8.97
CA TYR A 65 -2.41 15.51 -9.74
C TYR A 65 -1.23 15.39 -10.71
N LYS A 66 -0.19 16.23 -10.56
CA LYS A 66 1.04 16.12 -11.37
C LYS A 66 1.67 14.74 -11.29
N SER A 67 1.73 14.22 -10.08
CA SER A 67 2.30 12.92 -9.75
C SER A 67 1.29 12.14 -8.93
N LEU A 68 0.99 10.92 -9.37
CA LEU A 68 0.11 9.98 -8.67
C LEU A 68 0.92 8.80 -8.16
N HIS A 69 0.59 8.32 -6.97
CA HIS A 69 1.10 7.07 -6.43
C HIS A 69 -0.08 6.13 -6.19
N LEU A 70 -0.20 5.11 -7.03
CA LEU A 70 -1.27 4.12 -6.96
C LEU A 70 -0.73 2.88 -6.23
N THR A 71 -1.28 2.59 -5.05
CA THR A 71 -0.91 1.40 -4.27
C THR A 71 -2.02 0.38 -4.37
N ILE A 72 -1.76 -0.70 -5.11
CA ILE A 72 -2.70 -1.79 -5.34
C ILE A 72 -2.29 -2.93 -4.42
N VAL A 73 -3.21 -3.37 -3.55
CA VAL A 73 -2.99 -4.51 -2.66
C VAL A 73 -3.89 -5.64 -3.10
N LEU A 74 -3.29 -6.80 -3.38
CA LEU A 74 -4.03 -7.98 -3.83
C LEU A 74 -3.55 -9.23 -3.09
N SER A 75 -4.43 -10.21 -2.96
CA SER A 75 -4.12 -11.47 -2.30
C SER A 75 -4.97 -12.61 -2.84
N LYS A 76 -4.41 -13.82 -2.87
CA LYS A 76 -5.20 -15.03 -3.06
C LYS A 76 -6.08 -15.28 -1.83
N LEU A 77 -7.30 -15.76 -2.07
CA LEU A 77 -8.30 -15.96 -1.01
C LEU A 77 -8.03 -17.16 -0.10
N THR A 78 -7.01 -17.98 -0.36
CA THR A 78 -6.72 -19.21 0.40
C THR A 78 -6.68 -18.94 1.90
N LYS A 79 -5.84 -17.99 2.32
CA LYS A 79 -5.62 -17.67 3.73
C LYS A 79 -6.89 -17.14 4.41
N MET A 80 -7.60 -16.22 3.75
CA MET A 80 -8.85 -15.66 4.26
C MET A 80 -9.96 -16.72 4.37
N LYS A 81 -10.11 -17.61 3.39
CA LYS A 81 -11.12 -18.68 3.41
C LYS A 81 -10.87 -19.68 4.55
N LEU A 82 -9.60 -20.02 4.77
CA LEU A 82 -9.19 -20.88 5.89
C LEU A 82 -9.49 -20.21 7.23
N ASN A 83 -9.12 -18.93 7.39
CA ASN A 83 -9.43 -18.14 8.58
C ASN A 83 -10.93 -18.06 8.89
N ASP A 84 -11.75 -17.79 7.88
CA ASP A 84 -13.19 -17.65 8.07
C ASP A 84 -13.83 -19.01 8.42
N THR A 85 -13.37 -20.09 7.78
CA THR A 85 -13.82 -21.44 8.11
C THR A 85 -13.43 -21.82 9.53
N ASN A 86 -12.22 -21.46 9.97
CA ASN A 86 -11.76 -21.70 11.33
C ASN A 86 -12.63 -20.94 12.34
N PHE A 87 -12.87 -19.65 12.10
CA PHE A 87 -13.70 -18.80 12.95
C PHE A 87 -15.13 -19.35 13.05
N LEU A 88 -15.75 -19.75 11.94
CA LEU A 88 -17.11 -20.29 11.96
C LEU A 88 -17.21 -21.66 12.63
N LYS A 89 -16.10 -22.41 12.70
CA LYS A 89 -16.03 -23.72 13.36
C LYS A 89 -15.76 -23.61 14.86
N TYR A 90 -14.87 -22.70 15.27
CA TYR A 90 -14.34 -22.65 16.62
C TYR A 90 -14.64 -21.36 17.38
N GLY A 91 -15.10 -20.30 16.71
CA GLY A 91 -15.32 -18.98 17.29
C GLY A 91 -14.09 -18.05 17.18
N PRO A 92 -14.13 -16.87 17.83
CA PRO A 92 -12.99 -15.96 17.91
C PRO A 92 -11.83 -16.58 18.69
N ASP A 93 -10.61 -16.10 18.42
CA ASP A 93 -9.42 -16.48 19.18
C ASP A 93 -9.50 -16.02 20.66
N LEU A 94 -10.35 -15.03 20.96
CA LEU A 94 -10.54 -14.47 22.31
C LEU A 94 -12.03 -14.36 22.64
N LEU A 95 -12.48 -15.08 23.67
CA LEU A 95 -13.91 -15.23 24.03
C LEU A 95 -14.61 -13.92 24.45
N ASN A 96 -13.88 -12.95 25.02
CA ASN A 96 -14.47 -11.75 25.65
C ASN A 96 -14.38 -10.49 24.78
N ILE A 97 -14.10 -10.64 23.48
CA ILE A 97 -13.86 -9.50 22.59
C ILE A 97 -14.98 -9.43 21.56
N PRO A 98 -15.71 -8.29 21.48
CA PRO A 98 -16.77 -8.12 20.50
C PRO A 98 -16.23 -8.36 19.10
N CYS A 99 -16.84 -9.30 18.38
CA CYS A 99 -16.48 -9.64 17.01
C CYS A 99 -17.72 -9.64 16.13
N ASP A 100 -17.63 -9.03 14.96
CA ASP A 100 -18.70 -9.03 13.96
C ASP A 100 -18.76 -10.39 13.24
N SER A 101 -19.38 -11.35 13.93
CA SER A 101 -19.52 -12.73 13.47
C SER A 101 -20.37 -12.83 12.21
N TYR A 102 -21.35 -11.94 12.04
CA TYR A 102 -22.24 -11.94 10.88
C TYR A 102 -21.50 -11.52 9.61
N SER A 103 -20.69 -10.45 9.67
CA SER A 103 -19.87 -10.05 8.52
C SER A 103 -18.87 -11.13 8.10
N ILE A 104 -18.33 -11.91 9.04
CA ILE A 104 -17.43 -13.03 8.72
C ILE A 104 -18.18 -14.17 8.04
N TYR A 105 -19.40 -14.49 8.50
CA TYR A 105 -20.26 -15.46 7.84
C TYR A 105 -20.59 -15.04 6.39
N GLU A 106 -20.98 -13.77 6.19
CA GLU A 106 -21.25 -13.24 4.86
C GLU A 106 -20.00 -13.26 3.97
N ARG A 107 -18.85 -12.86 4.52
CA ARG A 107 -17.55 -12.92 3.83
C ARG A 107 -17.21 -14.34 3.38
N ASN A 108 -17.38 -15.34 4.25
CA ASN A 108 -17.16 -16.74 3.91
C ASN A 108 -18.10 -17.21 2.80
N LYS A 109 -19.39 -16.81 2.86
CA LYS A 109 -20.38 -17.18 1.84
C LYS A 109 -20.04 -16.55 0.48
N ASN A 110 -19.71 -15.27 0.47
CA ASN A 110 -19.48 -14.50 -0.75
C ASN A 110 -18.16 -14.89 -1.44
N SER A 111 -17.10 -15.11 -0.67
CA SER A 111 -15.76 -15.41 -1.21
C SER A 111 -15.65 -16.77 -1.91
N LYS A 112 -16.59 -17.71 -1.70
CA LYS A 112 -16.56 -19.04 -2.33
C LYS A 112 -16.48 -19.01 -3.86
N LYS A 113 -17.04 -17.98 -4.49
CA LYS A 113 -17.11 -17.84 -5.96
C LYS A 113 -15.89 -17.15 -6.59
N PHE A 114 -14.93 -16.73 -5.78
CA PHE A 114 -13.82 -15.89 -6.20
C PHE A 114 -12.48 -16.52 -5.82
N ASP A 115 -11.41 -16.07 -6.47
CA ASP A 115 -10.06 -16.61 -6.30
C ASP A 115 -9.14 -15.62 -5.58
N TYR A 116 -9.37 -14.33 -5.81
CA TYR A 116 -8.55 -13.23 -5.31
C TYR A 116 -9.41 -12.17 -4.62
N GLU A 117 -8.74 -11.36 -3.81
CA GLU A 117 -9.26 -10.11 -3.29
C GLU A 117 -8.32 -8.94 -3.53
N PHE A 118 -8.92 -7.77 -3.75
CA PHE A 118 -8.27 -6.47 -3.72
C PHE A 118 -8.63 -5.78 -2.41
N LEU A 119 -7.64 -5.18 -1.76
CA LEU A 119 -7.76 -4.58 -0.45
C LEU A 119 -7.57 -3.07 -0.52
N ASP A 120 -8.57 -2.33 -0.05
CA ASP A 120 -8.37 -0.91 0.26
C ASP A 120 -7.63 -0.83 1.59
N THR A 121 -6.56 -0.04 1.62
CA THR A 121 -5.72 0.09 2.81
C THR A 121 -5.51 1.52 3.25
N GLU A 122 -5.33 1.70 4.55
CA GLU A 122 -4.95 2.97 5.16
C GLU A 122 -3.70 2.80 6.03
N ILE A 123 -2.84 3.82 6.04
CA ILE A 123 -1.67 3.87 6.90
C ILE A 123 -1.97 4.78 8.07
N ILE A 124 -1.96 4.22 9.27
CA ILE A 124 -2.08 4.99 10.50
C ILE A 124 -0.71 5.53 10.86
N PRO A 125 -0.56 6.87 10.93
CA PRO A 125 0.68 7.47 11.36
C PRO A 125 1.02 7.02 12.78
N ASP A 126 2.29 6.71 13.03
CA ASP A 126 2.81 6.46 14.37
C ASP A 126 3.94 7.45 14.61
N GLN A 127 3.74 8.37 15.55
CA GLN A 127 4.70 9.42 15.87
C GLN A 127 6.06 8.85 16.29
N ILE A 128 6.10 7.72 17.00
CA ILE A 128 7.36 7.11 17.48
C ILE A 128 8.12 6.45 16.31
N LEU A 129 7.40 5.89 15.34
CA LEU A 129 8.01 5.34 14.11
C LEU A 129 8.38 6.44 13.12
N ASN A 130 7.66 7.56 13.14
CA ASN A 130 7.82 8.69 12.25
C ASN A 130 8.72 9.79 12.82
N ASP A 131 9.20 9.67 14.06
CA ASP A 131 10.27 10.49 14.59
C ASP A 131 11.43 10.36 13.62
N LYS A 132 11.58 11.45 12.87
CA LYS A 132 12.53 11.61 11.81
C LYS A 132 13.89 11.63 12.48
N LEU A 133 14.66 10.56 12.32
CA LEU A 133 16.13 10.59 12.49
C LEU A 133 16.82 11.53 11.46
N TYR A 134 16.05 12.39 10.78
CA TYR A 134 16.49 13.17 9.62
C TYR A 134 17.01 14.55 9.96
N ASP A 135 16.95 15.00 11.22
CA ASP A 135 17.56 16.29 11.59
C ASP A 135 19.10 16.29 11.39
N ASP A 136 19.74 15.12 11.27
CA ASP A 136 21.19 15.01 11.01
C ASP A 136 21.56 14.63 9.55
N LEU A 137 20.58 14.48 8.65
CA LEU A 137 20.83 14.19 7.22
C LEU A 137 20.26 15.27 6.29
N ASP A 138 20.08 16.50 6.82
CA ASP A 138 19.70 17.69 6.07
C ASP A 138 20.84 18.12 5.12
N HIS A 139 20.95 17.40 4.01
CA HIS A 139 21.27 18.06 2.75
C HIS A 139 19.95 18.53 2.16
N GLU A 140 19.86 19.85 1.99
CA GLU A 140 18.81 20.59 1.30
C GLU A 140 18.59 20.04 -0.12
N HIS A 141 17.92 18.90 -0.23
CA HIS A 141 17.32 18.51 -1.49
C HIS A 141 16.04 19.34 -1.63
N PRO A 142 15.83 20.01 -2.79
CA PRO A 142 14.61 20.75 -3.03
C PRO A 142 13.45 19.79 -2.81
N ARG A 143 12.61 20.06 -1.79
CA ARG A 143 11.51 19.20 -1.36
C ARG A 143 10.72 18.77 -2.60
N THR A 144 10.96 17.54 -3.07
CA THR A 144 10.28 17.09 -4.27
C THR A 144 8.82 16.93 -3.89
N LYS A 145 7.92 17.44 -4.72
CA LYS A 145 6.50 17.42 -4.38
C LYS A 145 6.04 15.97 -4.19
N THR A 146 5.52 15.67 -3.00
CA THR A 146 4.99 14.35 -2.65
C THR A 146 3.85 13.99 -3.61
N PRO A 147 3.87 12.81 -4.24
CA PRO A 147 2.79 12.37 -5.10
C PRO A 147 1.49 12.20 -4.30
N THR A 148 0.36 12.40 -4.97
CA THR A 148 -0.94 12.10 -4.38
C THR A 148 -1.13 10.59 -4.35
N GLU A 149 -1.14 10.00 -3.15
CA GLU A 149 -1.31 8.56 -2.95
C GLU A 149 -2.78 8.15 -2.98
N VAL A 150 -3.09 7.07 -3.70
CA VAL A 150 -4.41 6.45 -3.82
C VAL A 150 -4.28 4.96 -3.54
N ARG A 151 -4.97 4.49 -2.49
CA ARG A 151 -4.93 3.09 -2.01
C ARG A 151 -6.25 2.34 -2.18
N SER A 152 -7.32 3.02 -2.58
CA SER A 152 -8.62 2.38 -2.82
C SER A 152 -8.68 1.82 -4.23
N PHE A 153 -8.91 0.52 -4.36
CA PHE A 153 -8.99 -0.18 -5.63
C PHE A 153 -10.05 0.43 -6.55
N SER A 154 -11.24 0.73 -6.01
CA SER A 154 -12.31 1.38 -6.78
C SER A 154 -11.91 2.76 -7.33
N LYS A 155 -11.16 3.55 -6.56
CA LYS A 155 -10.65 4.86 -7.02
C LYS A 155 -9.54 4.68 -8.06
N ILE A 156 -8.69 3.67 -7.92
CA ILE A 156 -7.63 3.34 -8.88
C ILE A 156 -8.26 2.94 -10.23
N ILE A 157 -9.25 2.05 -10.22
CA ILE A 157 -10.02 1.68 -11.43
C ILE A 157 -10.62 2.92 -12.09
N HIS A 158 -11.26 3.79 -11.31
CA HIS A 158 -11.82 5.03 -11.82
C HIS A 158 -10.77 5.94 -12.46
N ILE A 159 -9.60 6.11 -11.83
CA ILE A 159 -8.49 6.89 -12.41
C ILE A 159 -8.04 6.28 -13.73
N ILE A 160 -7.88 4.96 -13.78
CA ILE A 160 -7.44 4.27 -14.99
C ILE A 160 -8.46 4.46 -16.11
N GLU A 161 -9.73 4.13 -15.88
CA GLU A 161 -10.77 4.12 -16.92
C GLU A 161 -11.26 5.53 -17.29
N ALA A 162 -11.64 6.34 -16.29
CA ALA A 162 -12.27 7.63 -16.54
C ALA A 162 -11.27 8.75 -16.84
N ILE A 163 -10.00 8.61 -16.42
CA ILE A 163 -8.97 9.63 -16.62
C ILE A 163 -7.91 9.20 -17.63
N ILE A 164 -7.25 8.06 -17.42
CA ILE A 164 -6.12 7.67 -18.27
C ILE A 164 -6.59 7.13 -19.63
N HIS A 165 -7.61 6.28 -19.67
CA HIS A 165 -8.13 5.66 -20.91
C HIS A 165 -8.93 6.64 -21.72
N ASN A 166 -9.73 7.47 -21.04
CA ASN A 166 -10.61 8.42 -21.68
C ASN A 166 -9.80 9.52 -22.40
N PRO A 167 -9.74 9.54 -23.75
CA PRO A 167 -9.00 10.57 -24.49
C PRO A 167 -9.60 11.97 -24.29
N ASN A 168 -10.87 12.05 -23.89
CA ASN A 168 -11.57 13.31 -23.64
C ASN A 168 -11.40 13.83 -22.21
N SER A 169 -10.67 13.09 -21.35
CA SER A 169 -10.45 13.52 -19.97
C SER A 169 -9.48 14.70 -19.92
N LYS A 170 -9.98 15.86 -19.49
CA LYS A 170 -9.15 17.04 -19.23
C LYS A 170 -8.16 16.82 -18.09
N MET A 171 -8.46 15.92 -17.15
CA MET A 171 -7.56 15.62 -16.03
C MET A 171 -6.26 14.98 -16.49
N ARG A 172 -6.31 14.24 -17.60
CA ARG A 172 -5.17 13.51 -18.16
C ARG A 172 -3.97 14.43 -18.47
N CYS A 173 -4.19 15.68 -18.89
CA CYS A 173 -3.10 16.58 -19.27
C CYS A 173 -2.27 17.06 -18.07
N PHE A 174 -2.83 17.00 -16.86
CA PHE A 174 -2.12 17.40 -15.64
C PHE A 174 -1.26 16.28 -15.06
N ILE A 175 -1.57 15.00 -15.37
CA ILE A 175 -0.84 13.85 -14.86
C ILE A 175 0.41 13.65 -15.71
N LYS A 176 1.58 13.88 -15.11
CA LYS A 176 2.89 13.74 -15.75
C LYS A 176 3.64 12.50 -15.27
N GLU A 177 3.31 12.03 -14.07
CA GLU A 177 3.99 10.90 -13.44
C GLU A 177 2.98 9.97 -12.76
N VAL A 178 3.12 8.67 -12.99
CA VAL A 178 2.36 7.63 -12.28
C VAL A 178 3.30 6.58 -11.71
N ILE A 179 3.39 6.55 -10.39
CA ILE A 179 4.10 5.55 -9.59
C ILE A 179 3.07 4.50 -9.20
N ILE A 180 3.34 3.23 -9.48
CA ILE A 180 2.43 2.13 -9.17
C ILE A 180 3.18 1.12 -8.32
N ASP A 181 2.63 0.78 -7.16
CA ASP A 181 3.12 -0.30 -6.31
C ASP A 181 2.04 -1.37 -6.20
N ILE A 182 2.35 -2.58 -6.68
CA ILE A 182 1.47 -3.75 -6.57
C ILE A 182 2.00 -4.64 -5.46
N CYS A 183 1.34 -4.63 -4.32
CA CYS A 183 1.68 -5.44 -3.16
C CYS A 183 0.83 -6.72 -3.16
N ILE A 184 1.47 -7.86 -3.42
CA ILE A 184 0.86 -9.18 -3.40
C ILE A 184 1.11 -9.79 -2.02
N LEU A 185 0.06 -10.06 -1.25
CA LEU A 185 0.19 -10.63 0.09
C LEU A 185 0.30 -12.16 0.04
N ASP A 186 -0.51 -12.80 -0.80
CA ASP A 186 -0.46 -14.23 -1.10
C ASP A 186 -0.70 -14.46 -2.60
N GLY A 187 -0.14 -15.53 -3.15
CA GLY A 187 -0.34 -15.93 -4.54
C GLY A 187 0.63 -15.33 -5.58
N PHE A 188 1.80 -14.82 -5.14
CA PHE A 188 2.77 -14.20 -6.06
C PHE A 188 3.20 -15.15 -7.18
N LYS A 189 3.49 -16.41 -6.84
CA LYS A 189 3.92 -17.43 -7.80
C LYS A 189 2.82 -17.83 -8.77
N GLU A 190 1.57 -17.83 -8.35
CA GLU A 190 0.44 -18.13 -9.22
C GLU A 190 0.18 -17.01 -10.24
N LEU A 191 0.48 -15.76 -9.88
CA LEU A 191 0.31 -14.60 -10.76
C LEU A 191 1.52 -14.32 -11.66
N PHE A 192 2.74 -14.47 -11.11
CA PHE A 192 4.00 -14.05 -11.75
C PHE A 192 5.11 -15.12 -11.73
N GLY A 193 4.79 -16.36 -11.34
CA GLY A 193 5.74 -17.48 -11.41
C GLY A 193 6.05 -17.92 -12.84
N ILE A 194 6.92 -18.92 -12.97
CA ILE A 194 7.37 -19.44 -14.27
C ILE A 194 6.17 -19.97 -15.07
N GLN A 195 6.02 -19.54 -16.33
CA GLN A 195 4.95 -19.94 -17.27
C GLN A 195 3.53 -19.50 -16.88
N THR A 196 3.39 -18.49 -16.02
CA THR A 196 2.10 -17.83 -15.74
C THR A 196 1.77 -16.78 -16.79
N GLU A 197 0.49 -16.41 -16.91
CA GLU A 197 0.03 -15.31 -17.78
C GLU A 197 0.77 -14.00 -17.50
N GLY A 198 0.94 -13.63 -16.21
CA GLY A 198 1.68 -12.44 -15.83
C GLY A 198 3.16 -12.50 -16.27
N SER A 199 3.81 -13.66 -16.11
CA SER A 199 5.20 -13.83 -16.56
C SER A 199 5.34 -13.77 -18.09
N ASN A 200 4.35 -14.31 -18.81
CA ASN A 200 4.31 -14.29 -20.27
C ASN A 200 4.09 -12.86 -20.78
N LEU A 201 3.20 -12.10 -20.15
CA LEU A 201 2.99 -10.68 -20.47
C LEU A 201 4.25 -9.86 -20.26
N ILE A 202 4.94 -10.03 -19.14
CA ILE A 202 6.19 -9.31 -18.86
C ILE A 202 7.25 -9.69 -19.89
N ARG A 203 7.38 -10.98 -20.22
CA ARG A 203 8.30 -11.46 -21.27
C ARG A 203 7.95 -10.90 -22.64
N GLU A 204 6.67 -10.82 -22.98
CA GLU A 204 6.18 -10.23 -24.22
C GLU A 204 6.53 -8.74 -24.29
N LEU A 205 6.35 -8.00 -23.21
CA LEU A 205 6.77 -6.60 -23.15
C LEU A 205 8.27 -6.47 -23.37
N VAL A 206 9.11 -7.23 -22.65
CA VAL A 206 10.57 -7.22 -22.82
C VAL A 206 10.97 -7.48 -24.28
N THR A 207 10.37 -8.51 -24.90
CA THR A 207 10.73 -8.93 -26.27
C THR A 207 10.22 -7.98 -27.34
N LYS A 208 8.96 -7.53 -27.26
CA LYS A 208 8.33 -6.67 -28.28
C LYS A 208 8.81 -5.23 -28.24
N THR A 209 9.05 -4.68 -27.05
CA THR A 209 9.36 -3.25 -26.91
C THR A 209 10.86 -2.94 -26.89
N GLN A 210 11.72 -3.97 -26.95
CA GLN A 210 13.17 -3.86 -26.67
C GLN A 210 13.44 -3.05 -25.38
N ASN A 211 12.48 -3.04 -24.46
CA ASN A 211 12.51 -2.13 -23.33
C ASN A 211 13.51 -2.68 -22.32
N LYS A 212 14.71 -2.08 -22.34
CA LYS A 212 15.83 -2.41 -21.45
C LYS A 212 15.54 -2.06 -19.98
N ASP A 213 14.42 -1.37 -19.73
CA ASP A 213 14.09 -0.83 -18.40
C ASP A 213 13.20 -1.78 -17.56
N ILE A 214 12.98 -3.01 -18.03
CA ILE A 214 12.33 -4.07 -17.23
C ILE A 214 13.40 -4.82 -16.43
N ILE A 215 13.31 -4.76 -15.11
CA ILE A 215 14.28 -5.35 -14.19
C ILE A 215 13.54 -6.22 -13.17
N SER A 216 13.73 -7.53 -13.25
CA SER A 216 13.29 -8.46 -12.22
C SER A 216 14.40 -8.72 -11.22
N ALA A 217 14.10 -8.63 -9.93
CA ALA A 217 15.03 -8.95 -8.86
C ALA A 217 14.36 -9.79 -7.77
N SER A 218 14.99 -10.92 -7.43
CA SER A 218 14.70 -11.59 -6.16
C SER A 218 15.51 -10.90 -5.07
N SER A 219 14.90 -10.67 -3.91
CA SER A 219 15.68 -10.39 -2.70
C SER A 219 16.73 -11.48 -2.52
N SER A 220 17.98 -11.09 -2.27
CA SER A 220 19.03 -12.01 -1.87
C SER A 220 18.73 -12.55 -0.46
N ALA A 221 19.39 -13.64 -0.07
CA ALA A 221 19.30 -14.21 1.28
C ALA A 221 19.64 -13.20 2.40
N ASN A 222 20.32 -12.09 2.08
CA ASN A 222 20.70 -11.06 3.03
C ASN A 222 19.65 -9.95 3.19
N ASN A 223 18.66 -9.84 2.31
CA ASN A 223 17.64 -8.76 2.31
C ASN A 223 16.23 -9.27 2.63
N ARG A 224 16.13 -10.39 3.36
CA ARG A 224 14.87 -10.98 3.80
C ARG A 224 14.06 -10.01 4.65
N THR A 225 12.75 -9.93 4.38
CA THR A 225 11.87 -9.15 5.24
C THR A 225 11.62 -9.93 6.52
N LYS A 226 11.91 -9.30 7.64
CA LYS A 226 11.76 -9.90 8.96
C LYS A 226 10.39 -9.55 9.52
N VAL A 227 9.57 -10.57 9.80
CA VAL A 227 8.21 -10.43 10.33
C VAL A 227 8.07 -11.13 11.67
N ILE A 228 7.04 -10.77 12.43
CA ILE A 228 6.76 -11.38 13.73
C ILE A 228 6.20 -12.81 13.53
N PRO A 229 6.71 -13.82 14.26
CA PRO A 229 6.24 -15.20 14.22
C PRO A 229 4.89 -15.36 14.94
N ILE A 230 3.80 -14.93 14.32
CA ILE A 230 2.44 -15.23 14.83
C ILE A 230 1.98 -16.57 14.25
N ASP A 231 1.30 -17.42 15.02
CA ASP A 231 0.66 -18.61 14.46
C ASP A 231 -0.52 -18.21 13.58
N ASP A 232 -0.45 -18.58 12.30
CA ASP A 232 -1.53 -18.42 11.32
C ASP A 232 -1.98 -19.79 10.78
N THR A 233 -1.92 -20.84 11.61
CA THR A 233 -2.59 -22.11 11.33
C THR A 233 -4.09 -21.99 11.57
N PHE A 234 -4.89 -22.31 10.55
CA PHE A 234 -6.35 -22.23 10.59
C PHE A 234 -7.02 -23.61 10.73
N GLN A 235 -6.24 -24.65 11.03
CA GLN A 235 -6.76 -26.03 11.12
C GLN A 235 -7.17 -26.44 12.55
N ARG A 236 -6.81 -25.64 13.56
CA ARG A 236 -6.97 -25.97 14.97
C ARG A 236 -7.79 -24.95 15.74
N ASN A 237 -8.25 -25.34 16.91
CA ASN A 237 -8.86 -24.44 17.87
C ASN A 237 -7.73 -23.67 18.60
N ARG A 238 -7.51 -22.40 18.24
CA ARG A 238 -6.48 -21.55 18.86
C ARG A 238 -6.82 -21.09 20.28
N TRP A 239 -8.11 -20.98 20.65
CA TRP A 239 -8.48 -20.54 22.00
C TRP A 239 -8.30 -21.62 23.08
N ASN A 240 -8.30 -22.90 22.69
CA ASN A 240 -8.00 -24.02 23.59
C ASN A 240 -6.49 -24.24 23.82
N ASP A 241 -5.63 -23.48 23.15
CA ASP A 241 -4.19 -23.61 23.28
C ASP A 241 -3.64 -22.70 24.39
N SER A 242 -3.19 -23.31 25.48
CA SER A 242 -2.59 -22.60 26.61
C SER A 242 -1.35 -21.78 26.21
N PHE A 243 -0.67 -22.15 25.12
CA PHE A 243 0.53 -21.45 24.62
C PHE A 243 0.21 -20.27 23.69
N GLU A 244 -1.00 -20.15 23.14
CA GLU A 244 -1.46 -18.97 22.37
C GLU A 244 -2.37 -18.05 23.17
N SER A 245 -2.37 -18.27 24.47
CA SER A 245 -3.15 -17.57 25.46
C SER A 245 -3.11 -16.05 25.33
N TYR A 246 -4.17 -15.45 25.90
CA TYR A 246 -4.28 -14.06 26.31
C TYR A 246 -2.95 -13.43 26.78
N GLU A 247 -2.08 -14.18 27.47
CA GLU A 247 -0.78 -13.67 27.94
C GLU A 247 0.18 -13.28 26.80
N LYS A 248 0.21 -14.00 25.66
CA LYS A 248 0.99 -13.56 24.48
C LYS A 248 0.43 -12.28 23.89
N PHE A 249 -0.89 -12.19 23.73
CA PHE A 249 -1.54 -10.97 23.23
C PHE A 249 -1.37 -9.79 24.20
N LYS A 250 -1.34 -10.06 25.51
CA LYS A 250 -1.06 -9.07 26.56
C LYS A 250 0.40 -8.61 26.51
N GLU A 251 1.35 -9.51 26.29
CA GLU A 251 2.74 -9.15 26.08
C GLU A 251 2.92 -8.29 24.81
N PHE A 252 2.25 -8.67 23.72
CA PHE A 252 2.19 -7.85 22.50
C PHE A 252 1.57 -6.48 22.77
N SER A 253 0.49 -6.41 23.54
CA SER A 253 -0.17 -5.15 23.90
C SER A 253 0.74 -4.25 24.74
N ALA A 254 1.53 -4.81 25.64
CA ALA A 254 2.54 -4.08 26.41
C ALA A 254 3.66 -3.54 25.52
N ARG A 255 3.91 -4.16 24.35
CA ARG A 255 4.92 -3.73 23.37
C ARG A 255 4.39 -2.73 22.34
N THR A 256 3.09 -2.42 22.33
CA THR A 256 2.55 -1.40 21.42
C THR A 256 2.78 0.01 21.92
N TYR A 257 3.10 0.90 20.98
CA TYR A 257 3.42 2.28 21.28
C TYR A 257 2.20 3.12 21.66
N THR A 258 0.99 2.73 21.25
CA THR A 258 -0.21 3.55 21.40
C THR A 258 -1.45 2.72 21.74
N ASP A 259 -2.35 3.29 22.55
CA ASP A 259 -3.60 2.63 22.96
C ASP A 259 -4.54 2.23 21.79
N PRO A 260 -4.67 3.02 20.70
CA PRO A 260 -5.46 2.61 19.53
C PRO A 260 -4.94 1.34 18.84
N LYS A 261 -3.65 1.00 19.01
CA LYS A 261 -3.06 -0.22 18.46
C LYS A 261 -3.25 -1.43 19.36
N LYS A 262 -3.40 -1.24 20.67
CA LYS A 262 -3.62 -2.34 21.63
C LYS A 262 -4.88 -3.14 21.29
N SER A 263 -5.96 -2.46 20.95
CA SER A 263 -7.22 -3.11 20.57
C SER A 263 -7.11 -3.93 19.27
N LYS A 264 -6.18 -3.56 18.37
CA LYS A 264 -6.00 -4.24 17.07
C LYS A 264 -5.29 -5.57 17.19
N ILE A 265 -4.41 -5.70 18.16
CA ILE A 265 -3.70 -6.95 18.46
C ILE A 265 -4.69 -8.07 18.70
N PHE A 266 -5.74 -7.76 19.45
CA PHE A 266 -6.80 -8.70 19.76
C PHE A 266 -7.74 -9.00 18.60
N ASN A 267 -7.69 -8.19 17.54
CA ASN A 267 -8.49 -8.36 16.33
C ASN A 267 -7.66 -8.86 15.13
N ILE A 268 -6.41 -9.34 15.36
CA ILE A 268 -5.55 -9.87 14.30
C ILE A 268 -6.29 -10.97 13.53
N PHE A 269 -6.85 -11.95 14.24
CA PHE A 269 -7.82 -12.87 13.67
C PHE A 269 -9.19 -12.60 14.29
N PRO A 270 -10.25 -12.51 13.47
CA PRO A 270 -10.33 -12.84 12.04
C PRO A 270 -10.16 -11.64 11.07
N GLN A 271 -9.84 -10.42 11.54
CA GLN A 271 -9.93 -9.22 10.69
C GLN A 271 -8.68 -8.96 9.84
N ASN A 272 -7.49 -9.13 10.41
CA ASN A 272 -6.19 -8.87 9.79
C ASN A 272 -5.44 -10.18 9.50
N VAL A 273 -6.07 -11.08 8.75
CA VAL A 273 -5.51 -12.40 8.37
C VAL A 273 -4.11 -12.34 7.70
N TYR A 274 -3.78 -11.20 7.10
CA TYR A 274 -2.50 -10.93 6.42
C TYR A 274 -1.49 -10.16 7.29
N PHE A 275 -1.63 -10.20 8.62
CA PHE A 275 -0.85 -9.37 9.55
C PHE A 275 0.66 -9.37 9.25
N LYS A 276 1.22 -10.52 8.87
CA LYS A 276 2.65 -10.63 8.56
C LYS A 276 3.00 -9.85 7.30
N GLU A 277 2.21 -10.08 6.27
CA GLU A 277 2.35 -9.56 4.91
C GLU A 277 2.07 -8.05 4.83
N LEU A 278 1.23 -7.51 5.73
CA LEU A 278 0.92 -6.07 5.83
C LEU A 278 2.18 -5.20 5.99
N LEU A 279 3.27 -5.73 6.52
CA LEU A 279 4.55 -5.01 6.58
C LEU A 279 4.95 -4.50 5.20
N THR A 280 4.77 -5.29 4.13
CA THR A 280 5.13 -4.90 2.76
C THR A 280 4.45 -3.60 2.35
N ILE A 281 3.18 -3.43 2.71
CA ILE A 281 2.37 -2.24 2.39
C ILE A 281 2.83 -1.02 3.19
N TYR A 282 3.23 -1.24 4.45
CA TYR A 282 3.83 -0.20 5.27
C TYR A 282 5.15 0.28 4.67
N LEU A 283 6.00 -0.66 4.23
CA LEU A 283 7.32 -0.36 3.68
C LEU A 283 7.28 0.36 2.34
N THR A 284 6.24 0.20 1.53
CA THR A 284 6.07 0.91 0.25
C THR A 284 5.36 2.26 0.39
N SER A 285 4.81 2.57 1.56
CA SER A 285 4.10 3.84 1.80
C SER A 285 5.01 5.05 1.67
N ILE A 286 4.47 6.14 1.11
CA ILE A 286 5.11 7.47 1.07
C ILE A 286 5.53 8.00 2.44
N ASN A 287 4.89 7.53 3.52
CA ASN A 287 5.23 7.93 4.89
C ASN A 287 6.51 7.26 5.39
N ASN A 288 6.90 6.13 4.82
CA ASN A 288 8.01 5.30 5.31
C ASN A 288 9.14 5.16 4.31
N TYR A 289 8.83 5.18 3.01
CA TYR A 289 9.83 5.07 1.96
C TYR A 289 9.93 6.41 1.22
N PRO A 290 11.08 7.10 1.32
CA PRO A 290 11.27 8.42 0.74
C PRO A 290 10.86 8.47 -0.73
N THR A 291 10.12 9.52 -1.09
CA THR A 291 9.62 9.72 -2.46
C THR A 291 10.78 9.82 -3.46
N GLU A 292 11.90 10.41 -3.05
CA GLU A 292 13.13 10.53 -3.83
C GLU A 292 13.71 9.15 -4.15
N LEU A 293 13.72 8.23 -3.18
CA LEU A 293 14.16 6.84 -3.40
C LEU A 293 13.19 6.08 -4.29
N ARG A 294 11.87 6.27 -4.11
CA ARG A 294 10.89 5.64 -5.02
C ARG A 294 11.00 6.16 -6.45
N ARG A 295 11.31 7.45 -6.63
CA ARG A 295 11.55 8.08 -7.93
C ARG A 295 12.91 7.71 -8.52
N SER A 296 13.93 7.41 -7.72
CA SER A 296 15.19 6.89 -8.27
C SER A 296 15.00 5.56 -8.99
N LEU A 297 13.94 4.81 -8.65
CA LEU A 297 13.59 3.56 -9.34
C LEU A 297 13.32 3.76 -10.84
N PHE A 298 12.88 4.96 -11.29
CA PHE A 298 12.71 5.26 -12.72
C PHE A 298 14.02 5.13 -13.53
N HIS A 299 15.17 5.27 -12.88
CA HIS A 299 16.48 5.35 -13.51
C HIS A 299 17.37 4.13 -13.22
N ILE A 300 16.79 3.04 -12.70
CA ILE A 300 17.54 1.81 -12.45
C ILE A 300 17.91 1.15 -13.78
N GLN A 301 19.20 0.85 -13.93
CA GLN A 301 19.76 0.21 -15.13
C GLN A 301 20.03 -1.29 -14.95
N ASN A 302 20.15 -1.77 -13.71
CA ASN A 302 20.49 -3.16 -13.44
C ASN A 302 19.95 -3.64 -12.08
N ARG A 303 19.97 -4.96 -11.90
CA ARG A 303 19.52 -5.64 -10.67
C ARG A 303 20.26 -5.15 -9.43
N THR A 304 21.58 -4.96 -9.51
CA THR A 304 22.38 -4.51 -8.36
C THR A 304 21.90 -3.15 -7.86
N HIS A 305 21.58 -2.22 -8.76
CA HIS A 305 21.04 -0.91 -8.40
C HIS A 305 19.66 -1.02 -7.75
N LEU A 306 18.77 -1.90 -8.26
CA LEU A 306 17.49 -2.21 -7.61
C LEU A 306 17.66 -2.80 -6.20
N ASP A 307 18.65 -3.67 -6.03
CA ASP A 307 18.99 -4.25 -4.72
C ASP A 307 19.52 -3.20 -3.72
N HIS A 308 20.01 -2.04 -4.19
CA HIS A 308 20.44 -0.93 -3.33
C HIS A 308 19.29 0.03 -2.99
N CYS A 309 18.39 0.28 -3.95
CA CYS A 309 17.34 1.27 -3.78
C CYS A 309 16.04 0.68 -3.20
N ASN A 310 15.82 -0.63 -3.19
CA ASN A 310 14.54 -1.20 -2.75
C ASN A 310 14.17 -0.87 -1.29
N HIS A 311 12.87 -0.86 -1.03
CA HIS A 311 12.27 -0.51 0.26
C HIS A 311 12.63 -1.48 1.39
N PHE A 312 12.86 -2.77 1.10
CA PHE A 312 13.24 -3.75 2.13
C PHE A 312 14.64 -3.51 2.69
N ARG A 313 15.60 -3.18 1.82
CA ARG A 313 16.96 -2.84 2.26
C ARG A 313 16.98 -1.48 2.98
N TYR A 314 16.23 -0.51 2.48
CA TYR A 314 16.05 0.77 3.17
C TYR A 314 15.50 0.54 4.59
N TRP A 315 14.45 -0.29 4.72
CA TRP A 315 13.89 -0.68 6.00
C TRP A 315 14.91 -1.34 6.90
N GLU A 316 15.71 -2.28 6.39
CA GLU A 316 16.73 -2.92 7.20
C GLU A 316 17.77 -1.93 7.73
N LYS A 317 18.20 -0.97 6.89
CA LYS A 317 19.10 0.11 7.32
C LYS A 317 18.44 0.96 8.41
N LEU A 318 17.19 1.35 8.23
CA LEU A 318 16.42 2.11 9.22
C LEU A 318 16.30 1.35 10.54
N MET A 319 16.02 0.04 10.49
CA MET A 319 15.94 -0.82 11.66
C MET A 319 17.26 -0.90 12.39
N ARG A 320 18.38 -1.04 11.68
CA ARG A 320 19.71 -1.04 12.30
C ARG A 320 19.95 0.29 13.02
N LEU A 321 19.65 1.43 12.39
CA LEU A 321 19.80 2.74 13.01
C LEU A 321 18.92 2.90 14.26
N LYS A 322 17.60 2.64 14.16
CA LYS A 322 16.65 2.81 15.28
C LYS A 322 16.83 1.80 16.42
N SER A 323 17.42 0.64 16.14
CA SER A 323 17.65 -0.40 17.17
C SER A 323 19.04 -0.37 17.78
N THR A 324 19.99 0.40 17.24
CA THR A 324 21.35 0.45 17.78
C THR A 324 21.42 1.37 18.99
N ARG A 325 21.94 0.87 20.11
CA ARG A 325 22.22 1.71 21.28
C ARG A 325 23.48 2.55 21.01
N PRO A 326 23.45 3.89 21.13
CA PRO A 326 24.60 4.76 20.83
C PRO A 326 25.88 4.37 21.58
N ILE A 327 25.73 3.92 22.83
CA ILE A 327 26.86 3.67 23.75
C ILE A 327 27.59 2.35 23.42
N TYR A 328 26.91 1.35 22.83
CA TYR A 328 27.47 0.00 22.69
C TYR A 328 27.60 -0.47 21.24
N ASN A 329 27.09 0.30 20.28
CA ASN A 329 27.00 -0.07 18.86
C ASN A 329 26.44 -1.49 18.63
N ARG A 330 25.58 -1.97 19.54
CA ARG A 330 24.90 -3.26 19.46
C ARG A 330 23.43 -3.01 19.16
N SER A 331 22.92 -3.75 18.18
CA SER A 331 21.49 -3.78 17.87
C SER A 331 20.73 -4.36 19.08
N ASN A 332 19.69 -3.69 19.52
CA ASN A 332 18.74 -4.19 20.52
C ASN A 332 17.64 -4.99 19.79
N PRO A 333 17.67 -6.34 19.84
CA PRO A 333 16.73 -7.18 19.09
C PRO A 333 15.29 -6.95 19.53
N LYS A 334 15.06 -6.66 20.82
CA LYS A 334 13.74 -6.31 21.37
C LYS A 334 13.19 -5.02 20.75
N THR A 335 14.04 -4.01 20.56
CA THR A 335 13.64 -2.77 19.87
C THR A 335 13.27 -3.06 18.41
N ARG A 336 14.07 -3.86 17.70
CA ARG A 336 13.79 -4.25 16.31
C ARG A 336 12.47 -5.02 16.17
N GLN A 337 12.20 -5.95 17.09
CA GLN A 337 10.93 -6.68 17.15
C GLN A 337 9.75 -5.73 17.40
N ASN A 338 9.86 -4.83 18.39
CA ASN A 338 8.81 -3.86 18.69
C ASN A 338 8.50 -2.95 17.51
N ILE A 339 9.53 -2.44 16.82
CA ILE A 339 9.32 -1.61 15.63
C ILE A 339 8.64 -2.40 14.52
N THR A 340 9.12 -3.62 14.24
CA THR A 340 8.54 -4.49 13.20
C THR A 340 7.06 -4.77 13.49
N PHE A 341 6.74 -5.16 14.72
CA PHE A 341 5.39 -5.42 15.17
C PHE A 341 4.47 -4.20 15.05
N ASN A 342 4.92 -3.04 15.55
CA ASN A 342 4.13 -1.81 15.48
C ASN A 342 3.93 -1.31 14.04
N SER A 343 4.86 -1.62 13.13
CA SER A 343 4.77 -1.30 11.70
C SER A 343 3.71 -2.12 10.99
N GLN A 344 3.56 -3.41 11.35
CA GLN A 344 2.48 -4.27 10.86
C GLN A 344 1.11 -3.76 11.32
N LEU A 345 1.02 -3.23 12.55
CA LEU A 345 -0.19 -2.62 13.11
C LEU A 345 -0.53 -1.23 12.53
N CYS A 346 0.36 -0.63 11.74
CA CYS A 346 0.11 0.66 11.07
C CYS A 346 -0.75 0.53 9.82
N VAL A 347 -1.07 -0.69 9.35
CA VAL A 347 -1.85 -0.88 8.13
C VAL A 347 -3.22 -1.43 8.48
N ASP A 348 -4.26 -0.72 8.07
CA ASP A 348 -5.64 -1.19 8.17
C ASP A 348 -6.18 -1.59 6.80
N ILE A 349 -6.90 -2.70 6.78
CA ILE A 349 -7.74 -3.11 5.65
C ILE A 349 -9.12 -2.50 5.88
N THR A 350 -9.52 -1.54 5.06
CA THR A 350 -10.79 -0.81 5.23
C THR A 350 -11.91 -1.37 4.35
N LYS A 351 -11.56 -1.98 3.21
CA LYS A 351 -12.52 -2.62 2.30
C LYS A 351 -11.88 -3.78 1.56
N ARG A 352 -12.71 -4.76 1.20
CA ARG A 352 -12.35 -5.94 0.40
C ARG A 352 -13.22 -5.98 -0.85
N GLU A 353 -12.63 -6.27 -1.99
CA GLU A 353 -13.33 -6.52 -3.24
C GLU A 353 -12.90 -7.87 -3.82
N PHE A 354 -13.84 -8.80 -3.97
CA PHE A 354 -13.57 -10.15 -4.47
C PHE A 354 -13.61 -10.20 -5.99
N LYS A 355 -12.64 -10.91 -6.58
CA LYS A 355 -12.49 -11.06 -8.03
C LYS A 355 -12.17 -12.50 -8.41
N THR A 356 -12.63 -12.90 -9.60
CA THR A 356 -12.23 -14.17 -10.18
C THR A 356 -10.77 -14.09 -10.63
N LYS A 357 -10.17 -15.23 -10.93
CA LYS A 357 -8.83 -15.27 -11.54
C LYS A 357 -8.80 -14.52 -12.88
N GLU A 358 -9.82 -14.68 -13.71
CA GLU A 358 -9.94 -14.02 -15.01
C GLU A 358 -9.97 -12.50 -14.84
N ASP A 359 -10.88 -11.96 -14.01
CA ASP A 359 -10.96 -10.52 -13.73
C ASP A 359 -9.62 -9.95 -13.22
N THR A 360 -8.92 -10.72 -12.39
CA THR A 360 -7.64 -10.32 -11.78
C THR A 360 -6.53 -10.26 -12.84
N ASN A 361 -6.46 -11.29 -13.70
CA ASN A 361 -5.50 -11.32 -14.79
C ASN A 361 -5.78 -10.21 -15.80
N ASP A 362 -7.03 -10.00 -16.19
CA ASP A 362 -7.43 -8.93 -17.11
C ASP A 362 -7.06 -7.55 -16.57
N PHE A 363 -7.35 -7.30 -15.29
CA PHE A 363 -6.96 -6.06 -14.64
C PHE A 363 -5.43 -5.85 -14.67
N LEU A 364 -4.65 -6.85 -14.23
CA LEU A 364 -3.18 -6.75 -14.21
C LEU A 364 -2.61 -6.60 -15.62
N GLN A 365 -3.13 -7.34 -16.59
CA GLN A 365 -2.70 -7.24 -17.99
C GLN A 365 -2.96 -5.86 -18.55
N ASN A 366 -4.16 -5.33 -18.35
CA ASN A 366 -4.50 -3.98 -18.78
C ASN A 366 -3.56 -2.98 -18.12
N LEU A 367 -3.45 -2.98 -16.79
CA LEU A 367 -2.58 -2.08 -16.03
C LEU A 367 -1.13 -2.08 -16.55
N ILE A 368 -0.54 -3.26 -16.71
CA ILE A 368 0.83 -3.43 -17.18
C ILE A 368 0.97 -2.98 -18.65
N LYS A 369 0.00 -3.25 -19.53
CA LYS A 369 0.01 -2.74 -20.91
C LYS A 369 -0.06 -1.21 -20.94
N ILE A 370 -0.90 -0.59 -20.11
CA ILE A 370 -1.10 0.88 -20.09
C ILE A 370 0.17 1.61 -19.66
N PHE A 371 0.75 1.19 -18.54
CA PHE A 371 1.83 1.91 -17.87
C PHE A 371 3.22 1.32 -18.14
N GLY A 372 3.30 0.10 -18.68
CA GLY A 372 4.54 -0.55 -19.09
C GLY A 372 4.85 -0.43 -20.59
N ASN A 373 3.85 -0.19 -21.45
CA ASN A 373 4.07 -0.03 -22.89
C ASN A 373 4.40 1.44 -23.24
N PRO A 374 5.58 1.71 -23.83
CA PRO A 374 5.94 3.05 -24.30
C PRO A 374 4.91 3.64 -25.28
N SER A 375 4.31 2.82 -26.13
CA SER A 375 3.45 3.25 -27.25
C SER A 375 2.03 3.67 -26.84
N TYR A 376 1.56 3.33 -25.63
CA TYR A 376 0.15 3.51 -25.24
C TYR A 376 -0.22 4.96 -24.89
N VAL A 377 0.64 5.64 -24.14
CA VAL A 377 0.48 7.06 -23.78
C VAL A 377 1.58 7.85 -24.48
N LYS A 378 1.23 8.56 -25.57
CA LYS A 378 2.14 9.32 -26.46
C LYS A 378 2.36 10.79 -26.06
N THR A 379 2.33 11.11 -24.77
CA THR A 379 2.68 12.46 -24.31
C THR A 379 4.16 12.48 -23.94
N SER A 380 4.95 13.38 -24.54
CA SER A 380 6.41 13.50 -24.38
C SER A 380 6.89 13.52 -22.93
N ASP A 381 6.05 14.00 -22.01
CA ASP A 381 6.44 14.24 -20.61
C ASP A 381 5.87 13.20 -19.63
N PHE A 382 5.19 12.15 -20.10
CA PHE A 382 4.56 11.17 -19.22
C PHE A 382 5.51 10.01 -18.88
N ARG A 383 5.75 9.80 -17.59
CA ARG A 383 6.55 8.68 -17.09
C ARG A 383 5.76 7.80 -16.12
N SER A 384 6.03 6.50 -16.15
CA SER A 384 5.44 5.55 -15.20
C SER A 384 6.41 4.46 -14.75
N SER A 385 6.24 4.00 -13.51
CA SER A 385 7.06 2.98 -12.88
C SER A 385 6.18 2.05 -12.06
N ILE A 386 6.10 0.78 -12.46
CA ILE A 386 5.37 -0.27 -11.75
C ILE A 386 6.36 -1.11 -10.95
N LEU A 387 6.21 -1.14 -9.63
CA LEU A 387 6.91 -2.04 -8.74
C LEU A 387 5.94 -3.10 -8.25
N ILE A 388 6.12 -4.35 -8.67
CA ILE A 388 5.37 -5.50 -8.19
C ILE A 388 6.20 -6.17 -7.11
N THR A 389 5.64 -6.34 -5.92
CA THR A 389 6.35 -6.90 -4.77
C THR A 389 5.46 -7.87 -4.01
N GLY A 390 6.05 -8.93 -3.49
CA GLY A 390 5.36 -9.90 -2.64
C GLY A 390 6.27 -11.02 -2.18
N PRO A 391 5.83 -11.82 -1.21
CA PRO A 391 6.57 -12.99 -0.76
C PRO A 391 6.56 -14.06 -1.87
N ARG A 392 7.73 -14.63 -2.16
CA ARG A 392 7.95 -15.54 -3.30
C ARG A 392 7.18 -16.86 -3.17
N ASP A 393 7.24 -17.44 -1.99
CA ASP A 393 6.54 -18.68 -1.62
C ASP A 393 6.04 -18.48 -0.18
N CYS A 394 4.93 -17.77 0.02
CA CYS A 394 4.24 -17.87 1.30
C CYS A 394 3.75 -19.32 1.43
N LYS A 395 4.27 -20.03 2.44
CA LYS A 395 3.43 -21.07 3.04
C LYS A 395 2.23 -20.31 3.60
N PRO A 396 0.99 -20.64 3.20
CA PRO A 396 -0.19 -19.89 3.64
C PRO A 396 -0.33 -19.88 5.17
N GLU A 397 0.36 -20.81 5.85
CA GLU A 397 0.42 -20.96 7.29
C GLU A 397 1.88 -21.26 7.72
N ILE A 398 2.32 -20.64 8.80
CA ILE A 398 3.47 -21.06 9.60
C ILE A 398 2.97 -22.15 10.56
N SER A 399 3.71 -23.26 10.70
CA SER A 399 3.26 -24.34 11.58
C SER A 399 3.23 -23.90 13.04
N HIS A 400 2.26 -24.44 13.78
CA HIS A 400 2.16 -24.23 15.22
C HIS A 400 3.46 -24.60 15.96
N GLN A 401 4.06 -25.75 15.61
CA GLN A 401 5.34 -26.19 16.17
C GLN A 401 6.44 -25.14 15.98
N PHE A 402 6.54 -24.53 14.80
CA PHE A 402 7.52 -23.47 14.56
C PHE A 402 7.26 -22.25 15.47
N THR A 403 6.00 -21.85 15.63
CA THR A 403 5.63 -20.73 16.52
C THR A 403 5.87 -21.07 18.00
N GLN A 404 5.77 -22.33 18.41
CA GLN A 404 6.10 -22.79 19.76
C GLN A 404 7.62 -22.82 20.00
N ASP A 405 8.38 -23.33 19.02
CA ASP A 405 9.84 -23.48 19.10
C ASP A 405 10.57 -22.13 19.07
N VAL A 406 9.97 -21.13 18.41
CA VAL A 406 10.39 -19.74 18.55
C VAL A 406 9.95 -19.26 19.93
N ILE A 407 10.76 -19.56 20.95
CA ILE A 407 10.62 -19.03 22.30
C ILE A 407 10.49 -17.51 22.17
N PHE A 408 9.38 -16.92 22.61
CA PHE A 408 9.26 -15.46 22.68
C PHE A 408 10.20 -14.94 23.77
N GLY A 409 11.45 -14.70 23.36
CA GLY A 409 12.64 -14.54 24.20
C GLY A 409 13.93 -14.83 23.42
N SER A 410 13.88 -15.69 22.39
CA SER A 410 14.89 -15.75 21.34
C SER A 410 14.66 -14.61 20.35
N GLU A 411 15.76 -14.11 19.79
CA GLU A 411 15.83 -12.85 19.04
C GLU A 411 15.27 -12.94 17.61
N GLU A 412 14.52 -14.01 17.29
CA GLU A 412 14.34 -14.46 15.91
C GLU A 412 13.01 -14.02 15.30
N LEU A 413 13.10 -13.04 14.40
CA LEU A 413 12.04 -12.71 13.44
C LEU A 413 12.05 -13.73 12.29
N VAL A 414 10.88 -14.03 11.73
CA VAL A 414 10.76 -14.92 10.58
C VAL A 414 11.18 -14.19 9.32
N ASN A 415 11.95 -14.86 8.48
CA ASN A 415 12.36 -14.32 7.20
C ASN A 415 11.35 -14.65 6.11
N TYR A 416 10.86 -13.63 5.41
CA TYR A 416 10.15 -13.75 4.14
C TYR A 416 11.10 -13.41 2.99
N ASP A 417 11.22 -14.35 2.06
CA ASP A 417 11.90 -14.15 0.79
C ASP A 417 11.00 -13.33 -0.13
N MET A 418 11.31 -12.04 -0.26
CA MET A 418 10.54 -11.13 -1.09
C MET A 418 11.02 -11.16 -2.54
N PHE A 419 10.08 -11.10 -3.47
CA PHE A 419 10.34 -10.98 -4.88
C PHE A 419 9.87 -9.62 -5.38
N MET A 420 10.64 -9.02 -6.28
CA MET A 420 10.32 -7.72 -6.85
C MET A 420 10.45 -7.77 -8.37
N ILE A 421 9.50 -7.15 -9.06
CA ILE A 421 9.58 -6.91 -10.48
C ILE A 421 9.37 -5.42 -10.70
N LEU A 422 10.33 -4.76 -11.33
CA LEU A 422 10.27 -3.36 -11.71
C LEU A 422 10.03 -3.27 -13.21
N LEU A 423 8.98 -2.56 -13.58
CA LEU A 423 8.64 -2.22 -14.96
C LEU A 423 8.68 -0.70 -15.09
N ASN A 424 9.69 -0.19 -15.77
CA ASN A 424 9.77 1.24 -16.05
C ASN A 424 9.37 1.56 -17.49
N LYS A 425 8.67 2.68 -17.62
CA LYS A 425 8.50 3.37 -18.89
C LYS A 425 9.37 4.62 -18.83
N GLY A 426 10.57 4.52 -19.41
CA GLY A 426 11.51 5.63 -19.51
C GLY A 426 10.99 6.75 -20.43
N CYS A 427 11.22 8.01 -20.04
CA CYS A 427 11.42 9.06 -21.02
C CYS A 427 12.83 8.85 -21.60
N HIS A 428 12.94 8.19 -22.74
CA HIS A 428 14.16 8.34 -23.52
C HIS A 428 14.17 9.79 -24.01
N ASN A 429 15.08 10.60 -23.45
CA ASN A 429 15.55 11.78 -24.15
C ASN A 429 16.26 11.26 -25.40
N SER A 430 15.55 11.27 -26.52
CA SER A 430 16.13 11.13 -27.85
C SER A 430 16.99 12.34 -28.17
#